data_AF-A0AAU1UVQ0-F1
#
_entry.id   AF-A0AAU1UVQ0-F1
#
_cell.length_a   1.000
_cell.length_b   1.000
_cell.length_c   1.000
_cell.angle_alpha   90.00
_cell.angle_beta   90.00
_cell.angle_gamma   90.00
#
_symmetry.space_group_name_H-M   'P 1'
#
loop_
_entity.id
_entity.type
_entity.pdbx_description
1 polymer ?
#
loop_
_entity_poly.entity_id
_entity_poly.type
_entity_poly.pdbx_seq_one_letter_code
_entity_poly.pdbx_strand_id
1 'polypeptide(L)'
;MSEKVVDAWRARAAKEYPANLELMKPPRRLTLLAALCHVRQTEITDSLVDLFIQLVLKINTRAERKVDKELNAELKKVRGKEGMLLRVAEAALSEPSGTVRRVIYPVVGGEKTLKALAAEAAANEARYKARVRTVLRSSYSAHWRRML
;
A
#
# COMPACT_ATOMS: atom_id res chain seq x y z
N MET A 1 -8.46 34.65 15.25
CA MET A 1 -9.76 34.37 15.92
C MET A 1 -9.66 32.99 16.55
N SER A 2 -10.17 32.77 17.76
CA SER A 2 -10.08 31.46 18.41
C SER A 2 -10.94 30.43 17.66
N GLU A 3 -10.39 29.25 17.36
CA GLU A 3 -11.05 28.14 16.65
C GLU A 3 -12.38 27.74 17.32
N LYS A 4 -12.38 27.65 18.65
CA LYS A 4 -13.58 27.38 19.47
C LYS A 4 -14.72 28.38 19.23
N VAL A 5 -14.38 29.64 18.93
CA VAL A 5 -15.38 30.69 18.67
C VAL A 5 -15.99 30.51 17.28
N VAL A 6 -15.18 30.15 16.29
CA VAL A 6 -15.65 29.84 14.93
C VAL A 6 -16.58 28.64 14.94
N ASP A 7 -16.22 27.57 15.66
CA ASP A 7 -17.05 26.38 15.80
C ASP A 7 -18.40 26.67 16.46
N ALA A 8 -18.39 27.49 17.52
CA ALA A 8 -19.61 27.91 18.18
C ALA A 8 -20.52 28.72 17.24
N TRP A 9 -19.94 29.60 16.42
CA TRP A 9 -20.70 30.37 15.42
C TRP A 9 -21.23 29.50 14.29
N ARG A 10 -20.43 28.55 13.79
CA ARG A 10 -20.87 27.55 12.81
C ARG A 10 -22.01 26.68 13.36
N ALA A 11 -21.88 26.18 14.58
CA ALA A 11 -22.93 25.36 15.22
C ALA A 11 -24.23 26.15 15.41
N ARG A 12 -24.12 27.45 15.73
CA ARG A 12 -25.27 28.35 15.84
C ARG A 12 -25.92 28.59 14.48
N ALA A 13 -25.13 28.89 13.45
CA ALA A 13 -25.62 29.10 12.09
C ALA A 13 -26.32 27.84 11.53
N ALA A 14 -25.76 26.65 11.78
CA ALA A 14 -26.29 25.39 11.28
C ALA A 14 -27.62 24.97 11.94
N LYS A 15 -27.93 25.48 13.14
CA LYS A 15 -29.17 25.18 13.88
C LYS A 15 -30.29 26.21 13.62
N GLU A 16 -29.96 27.36 13.03
CA GLU A 16 -30.96 28.39 12.78
C GLU A 16 -31.75 28.11 11.51
N TYR A 17 -33.04 28.44 11.56
CA TYR A 17 -33.89 28.41 10.38
C TYR A 17 -33.46 29.53 9.41
N PRO A 18 -33.49 29.31 8.08
CA PRO A 18 -33.14 30.33 7.10
C PRO A 18 -33.89 31.66 7.31
N ALA A 19 -35.20 31.58 7.61
CA ALA A 19 -36.02 32.75 7.91
C ALA A 19 -35.51 33.53 9.14
N ASN A 20 -35.05 32.84 10.20
CA ASN A 20 -34.50 33.50 11.39
C ASN A 20 -33.18 34.21 11.06
N LEU A 21 -32.35 33.63 10.20
CA LEU A 21 -31.11 34.25 9.74
C LEU A 21 -31.39 35.53 8.96
N GLU A 22 -32.40 35.52 8.08
CA GLU A 22 -32.80 36.68 7.28
C GLU A 22 -33.26 37.86 8.15
N LEU A 23 -33.95 37.58 9.26
CA LEU A 23 -34.39 38.59 10.23
C LEU A 23 -33.25 39.20 11.07
N MET A 24 -32.03 38.63 11.04
CA MET A 24 -30.89 39.16 11.79
C MET A 24 -30.30 40.42 11.14
N LYS A 25 -29.70 41.28 11.97
CA LYS A 25 -28.89 42.42 11.49
C LYS A 25 -27.79 41.94 10.52
N PRO A 26 -27.53 42.65 9.41
CA PRO A 26 -26.61 42.19 8.37
C PRO A 26 -25.21 41.78 8.86
N PRO A 27 -24.54 42.52 9.78
CA PRO A 27 -23.22 42.13 10.25
C PRO A 27 -23.24 40.75 10.95
N ARG A 28 -24.24 40.51 11.81
CA ARG A 28 -24.38 39.25 12.53
C ARG A 28 -24.67 38.08 11.59
N ARG A 29 -25.57 38.30 10.61
CA ARG A 29 -25.92 37.30 9.59
C ARG A 29 -24.68 36.91 8.78
N LEU A 30 -23.94 37.89 8.29
CA LEU A 30 -22.75 37.65 7.48
C LEU A 30 -21.65 36.94 8.27
N THR A 31 -21.42 37.30 9.53
CA THR A 31 -20.42 36.61 10.37
C THR A 31 -20.77 35.14 10.60
N LEU A 32 -22.05 34.83 10.89
CA LEU A 32 -22.50 33.45 11.09
C LEU A 32 -22.41 32.61 9.81
N LEU A 33 -22.83 33.18 8.68
CA LEU A 33 -22.73 32.50 7.37
C LEU A 33 -21.27 32.34 6.93
N ALA A 34 -20.42 33.33 7.14
CA ALA A 34 -18.99 33.24 6.83
C ALA A 34 -18.31 32.14 7.66
N ALA A 35 -18.60 32.06 8.96
CA ALA A 35 -18.10 30.98 9.82
C ALA A 35 -18.58 29.60 9.35
N LEU A 36 -19.87 29.49 8.99
CA LEU A 36 -20.43 28.25 8.45
C LEU A 36 -19.75 27.84 7.14
N CYS A 37 -19.66 28.74 6.17
CA CYS A 37 -19.04 28.47 4.87
C CYS A 37 -17.56 28.13 5.00
N HIS A 38 -16.81 28.84 5.86
CA HIS A 38 -15.40 28.58 6.08
C HIS A 38 -15.16 27.17 6.63
N VAL A 39 -15.85 26.79 7.70
CA VAL A 39 -15.71 25.45 8.31
C VAL A 39 -16.19 24.35 7.35
N ARG A 40 -17.28 24.59 6.59
CA ARG A 40 -17.73 23.64 5.58
C ARG A 40 -16.72 23.46 4.46
N GLN A 41 -16.07 24.54 4.03
CA GLN A 41 -15.03 24.47 3.00
C GLN A 41 -13.81 23.68 3.45
N THR A 42 -13.37 23.84 4.70
CA THR A 42 -12.27 23.06 5.27
C THR A 42 -12.65 21.59 5.40
N GLU A 43 -13.83 21.27 5.96
CA GLU A 43 -14.33 19.88 6.06
C GLU A 43 -14.39 19.17 4.70
N ILE A 44 -14.89 19.86 3.66
CA ILE A 44 -14.97 19.31 2.30
C ILE A 44 -13.57 19.11 1.73
N THR A 45 -12.67 20.07 1.94
CA THR A 45 -11.29 20.01 1.42
C THR A 45 -10.53 18.87 2.07
N ASP A 46 -10.62 18.70 3.39
CA ASP A 46 -9.99 17.60 4.12
C ASP A 46 -10.54 16.25 3.64
N SER A 47 -11.86 16.14 3.47
CA SER A 47 -12.49 14.93 2.92
C SER A 47 -12.02 14.60 1.50
N LEU A 48 -11.83 15.61 0.64
CA LEU A 48 -11.32 15.45 -0.72
C LEU A 48 -9.84 15.04 -0.73
N VAL A 49 -9.03 15.62 0.15
CA VAL A 49 -7.61 15.27 0.31
C VAL A 49 -7.49 13.82 0.77
N ASP A 50 -8.28 13.39 1.75
CA ASP A 50 -8.31 12.01 2.21
C ASP A 50 -8.71 11.04 1.10
N LEU A 51 -9.77 11.37 0.35
CA LEU A 51 -10.20 10.56 -0.79
C LEU A 51 -9.12 10.48 -1.87
N PHE A 52 -8.43 11.59 -2.15
CA PHE A 52 -7.34 11.64 -3.11
C PHE A 52 -6.15 10.78 -2.67
N ILE A 53 -5.75 10.86 -1.40
CA ILE A 53 -4.69 10.01 -0.84
C ILE A 53 -5.07 8.53 -0.97
N GLN A 54 -6.30 8.16 -0.62
CA GLN A 54 -6.78 6.78 -0.75
C GLN A 54 -6.77 6.31 -2.21
N LEU A 55 -7.20 7.16 -3.14
CA LEU A 55 -7.21 6.86 -4.56
C LEU A 55 -5.80 6.63 -5.10
N VAL A 56 -4.85 7.50 -4.77
CA VAL A 56 -3.44 7.37 -5.16
C VAL A 56 -2.84 6.07 -4.62
N LEU A 57 -3.08 5.74 -3.34
CA LEU A 57 -2.63 4.48 -2.75
C LEU A 57 -3.25 3.26 -3.46
N LYS A 58 -4.55 3.32 -3.79
CA LYS A 58 -5.25 2.24 -4.51
C LYS A 58 -4.70 2.05 -5.93
N ILE A 59 -4.39 3.13 -6.63
CA ILE A 59 -3.78 3.08 -7.97
C ILE A 59 -2.39 2.46 -7.90
N ASN A 60 -1.53 2.95 -6.99
CA ASN A 60 -0.17 2.44 -6.82
C ASN A 60 -0.17 0.95 -6.48
N THR A 61 -0.97 0.53 -5.50
CA THR A 61 -1.06 -0.88 -5.12
C THR A 61 -1.63 -1.76 -6.23
N ARG A 62 -2.58 -1.26 -7.03
CA ARG A 62 -3.09 -1.99 -8.20
C ARG A 62 -2.05 -2.12 -9.31
N ALA A 63 -1.28 -1.07 -9.57
CA ALA A 63 -0.19 -1.08 -10.55
C ALA A 63 0.90 -2.08 -10.14
N GLU A 64 1.36 -2.02 -8.88
CA GLU A 64 2.31 -2.99 -8.32
C GLU A 64 1.80 -4.43 -8.49
N ARG A 65 0.54 -4.69 -8.12
CA ARG A 65 -0.07 -6.02 -8.27
C ARG A 65 -0.19 -6.48 -9.73
N LYS A 66 -0.44 -5.56 -10.66
CA LYS A 66 -0.57 -5.90 -12.09
C LYS A 66 0.79 -6.29 -12.67
N VAL A 67 1.82 -5.50 -12.41
CA VAL A 67 3.21 -5.79 -12.81
C VAL A 67 3.66 -7.11 -12.20
N ASP A 68 3.40 -7.33 -10.91
CA ASP A 68 3.65 -8.60 -10.24
C ASP A 68 2.97 -9.77 -10.94
N LYS A 69 1.71 -9.62 -11.35
CA LYS A 69 0.94 -10.68 -12.01
C LYS A 69 1.50 -11.02 -13.39
N GLU A 70 1.86 -10.01 -14.17
CA GLU A 70 2.45 -10.17 -15.51
C GLU A 70 3.82 -10.87 -15.42
N LEU A 71 4.71 -10.42 -14.53
CA LEU A 71 5.99 -11.09 -14.28
C LEU A 71 5.81 -12.53 -13.77
N ASN A 72 4.81 -12.80 -12.92
CA ASN A 72 4.52 -14.17 -12.47
C ASN A 72 3.98 -15.08 -13.57
N ALA A 73 3.26 -14.54 -14.55
CA ALA A 73 2.78 -15.31 -15.69
C ALA A 73 3.95 -15.74 -16.60
N GLU A 74 5.00 -14.93 -16.67
CA GLU A 74 6.21 -15.22 -17.43
C GLU A 74 7.16 -16.19 -16.71
N LEU A 75 7.19 -16.17 -15.37
CA LEU A 75 8.00 -17.08 -14.57
C LEU A 75 7.36 -18.47 -14.49
N LYS A 76 7.92 -19.45 -15.22
CA LYS A 76 7.59 -20.87 -15.07
C LYS A 76 7.93 -21.33 -13.64
N LYS A 77 6.91 -21.49 -12.79
CA LYS A 77 7.06 -22.17 -11.49
C LYS A 77 7.61 -23.58 -11.67
N VAL A 78 8.71 -23.89 -11.00
CA VAL A 78 9.26 -25.24 -10.93
C VAL A 78 8.40 -26.06 -9.98
N ARG A 79 7.66 -27.04 -10.52
CA ARG A 79 6.84 -27.98 -9.73
C ARG A 79 7.74 -28.97 -8.99
N GLY A 80 7.38 -29.33 -7.75
CA GLY A 80 8.08 -30.36 -6.97
C GLY A 80 9.41 -29.92 -6.33
N LYS A 81 9.61 -28.61 -6.11
CA LYS A 81 10.84 -28.03 -5.55
C LYS A 81 11.25 -28.61 -4.19
N GLU A 82 10.30 -28.91 -3.31
CA GLU A 82 10.60 -29.49 -1.98
C GLU A 82 11.24 -30.88 -2.13
N GLY A 83 10.67 -31.72 -3.00
CA GLY A 83 11.26 -33.01 -3.34
C GLY A 83 12.57 -32.91 -4.12
N MET A 84 12.82 -31.83 -4.86
CA MET A 84 14.15 -31.57 -5.45
C MET A 84 15.17 -31.21 -4.38
N LEU A 85 14.81 -30.32 -3.44
CA LEU A 85 15.71 -29.92 -2.34
C LEU A 85 16.12 -31.11 -1.48
N LEU A 86 15.18 -32.01 -1.18
CA LEU A 86 15.47 -33.25 -0.46
C LEU A 86 16.50 -34.11 -1.22
N ARG A 87 16.25 -34.37 -2.51
CA ARG A 87 17.17 -35.15 -3.35
C ARG A 87 18.55 -34.52 -3.48
N VAL A 88 18.62 -33.18 -3.54
CA VAL A 88 19.89 -32.44 -3.55
C VAL A 88 20.64 -32.64 -2.24
N ALA A 89 19.96 -32.53 -1.11
CA ALA A 89 20.57 -32.76 0.21
C ALA A 89 21.07 -34.20 0.35
N GLU A 90 20.27 -35.19 -0.03
CA GLU A 90 20.65 -36.61 0.00
C GLU A 90 21.87 -36.89 -0.89
N ALA A 91 21.89 -36.35 -2.11
CA ALA A 91 23.00 -36.52 -3.03
C ALA A 91 24.29 -35.85 -2.52
N ALA A 92 24.18 -34.65 -1.96
CA ALA A 92 25.31 -33.92 -1.39
C ALA A 92 25.88 -34.63 -0.15
N LEU A 93 25.04 -35.24 0.67
CA LEU A 93 25.48 -36.04 1.83
C LEU A 93 26.10 -37.37 1.43
N SER A 94 25.58 -38.00 0.36
CA SER A 94 26.08 -39.30 -0.12
C SER A 94 27.43 -39.19 -0.82
N GLU A 95 27.65 -38.13 -1.59
CA GLU A 95 28.92 -37.92 -2.30
C GLU A 95 29.42 -36.47 -2.18
N PRO A 96 29.97 -36.09 -1.01
CA PRO A 96 30.29 -34.69 -0.69
C PRO A 96 31.45 -34.12 -1.50
N SER A 97 32.37 -34.96 -1.96
CA SER A 97 33.52 -34.58 -2.80
C SER A 97 33.22 -34.61 -4.29
N GLY A 98 32.00 -35.02 -4.69
CA GLY A 98 31.59 -35.08 -6.09
C GLY A 98 31.28 -33.70 -6.66
N THR A 99 31.49 -33.53 -7.97
CA THR A 99 31.20 -32.26 -8.64
C THR A 99 29.69 -32.06 -8.83
N VAL A 100 29.23 -30.80 -8.82
CA VAL A 100 27.81 -30.43 -9.05
C VAL A 100 27.25 -31.07 -10.33
N ARG A 101 28.06 -31.11 -11.40
CA ARG A 101 27.68 -31.69 -12.68
C ARG A 101 27.39 -33.20 -12.58
N ARG A 102 28.15 -33.93 -11.75
CA ARG A 102 27.99 -35.37 -11.57
C ARG A 102 26.91 -35.70 -10.55
N VAL A 103 26.85 -34.97 -9.44
CA VAL A 103 26.03 -35.33 -8.27
C VAL A 103 24.66 -34.65 -8.29
N ILE A 104 24.63 -33.34 -8.58
CA ILE A 104 23.43 -32.51 -8.40
C ILE A 104 22.58 -32.44 -9.66
N TYR A 105 23.19 -32.26 -10.84
CA TYR A 105 22.42 -32.13 -12.08
C TYR A 105 21.51 -33.32 -12.36
N PRO A 106 21.93 -34.59 -12.20
CA PRO A 106 21.05 -35.72 -12.46
C PRO A 106 19.82 -35.76 -11.55
N VAL A 107 19.99 -35.45 -10.26
CA VAL A 107 18.91 -35.58 -9.27
C VAL A 107 17.84 -34.49 -9.38
N VAL A 108 18.17 -33.33 -9.95
CA VAL A 108 17.23 -32.22 -10.21
C VAL A 108 16.64 -32.23 -11.63
N GLY A 109 16.97 -33.23 -12.46
CA GLY A 109 16.50 -33.30 -13.85
C GLY A 109 17.28 -32.41 -14.83
N GLY A 110 18.52 -32.05 -14.49
CA GLY A 110 19.49 -31.38 -15.36
C GLY A 110 19.80 -29.92 -14.97
N GLU A 111 20.86 -29.39 -15.58
CA GLU A 111 21.34 -28.01 -15.36
C GLU A 111 20.27 -26.95 -15.64
N LYS A 112 19.45 -27.16 -16.68
CA LYS A 112 18.39 -26.22 -17.06
C LYS A 112 17.37 -26.04 -15.93
N THR A 113 17.02 -27.13 -15.25
CA THR A 113 16.06 -27.11 -14.14
C THR A 113 16.67 -26.40 -12.93
N LEU A 114 17.94 -26.64 -12.64
CA LEU A 114 18.63 -25.94 -11.55
C LEU A 114 18.76 -24.43 -11.80
N LYS A 115 19.05 -24.02 -13.04
CA LYS A 115 19.06 -22.60 -13.45
C LYS A 115 17.67 -21.96 -13.32
N ALA A 116 16.62 -22.67 -13.73
CA ALA A 116 15.24 -22.20 -13.56
C ALA A 116 14.87 -22.04 -12.08
N LEU A 117 15.29 -22.98 -11.23
CA LEU A 117 15.09 -22.91 -9.78
C LEU A 117 15.77 -21.69 -9.16
N ALA A 118 17.03 -21.41 -9.56
CA ALA A 118 17.78 -20.25 -9.10
C ALA A 118 17.12 -18.92 -9.54
N ALA A 119 16.68 -18.84 -10.79
CA ALA A 119 15.97 -17.66 -11.31
C ALA A 119 14.65 -17.42 -10.56
N GLU A 120 13.88 -18.48 -10.28
CA GLU A 120 12.65 -18.38 -9.49
C GLU A 120 12.93 -17.91 -8.05
N ALA A 121 13.98 -18.43 -7.41
CA ALA A 121 14.35 -18.05 -6.05
C ALA A 121 14.76 -16.56 -5.96
N ALA A 122 15.60 -16.08 -6.89
CA ALA A 122 16.02 -14.68 -6.95
C ALA A 122 14.82 -13.73 -7.15
N ALA A 123 13.89 -14.09 -8.03
CA ALA A 123 12.67 -13.32 -8.26
C ALA A 123 11.79 -13.24 -7.00
N ASN A 124 11.68 -14.33 -6.24
CA ASN A 124 10.93 -14.36 -4.97
C ASN A 124 11.58 -13.50 -3.87
N GLU A 125 12.91 -13.45 -3.79
CA GLU A 125 13.62 -12.61 -2.80
C GLU A 125 13.45 -11.11 -3.11
N ALA A 126 13.61 -10.72 -4.38
CA ALA A 126 13.37 -9.35 -4.81
C ALA A 126 11.93 -8.91 -4.47
N ARG A 127 10.96 -9.82 -4.62
CA ARG A 127 9.57 -9.60 -4.24
C ARG A 127 9.37 -9.41 -2.75
N TYR A 128 10.01 -10.23 -1.91
CA TYR A 128 9.94 -10.07 -0.45
C TYR A 128 10.42 -8.67 -0.05
N LYS A 129 11.55 -8.22 -0.61
CA LYS A 129 12.10 -6.87 -0.36
C LYS A 129 11.15 -5.76 -0.84
N ALA A 130 10.57 -5.89 -2.03
CA ALA A 130 9.59 -4.93 -2.54
C ALA A 130 8.36 -4.83 -1.64
N ARG A 131 7.81 -5.96 -1.20
CA ARG A 131 6.62 -6.00 -0.34
C ARG A 131 6.88 -5.42 1.04
N VAL A 132 8.04 -5.71 1.64
CA VAL A 132 8.50 -5.06 2.88
C VAL A 132 8.57 -3.55 2.68
N ARG A 133 9.15 -3.07 1.57
CA ARG A 133 9.25 -1.64 1.26
C ARG A 133 7.89 -0.97 1.11
N THR A 134 6.92 -1.61 0.45
CA THR A 134 5.54 -1.10 0.33
C THR A 134 4.85 -0.99 1.70
N VAL A 135 4.96 -2.03 2.54
CA VAL A 135 4.37 -2.05 3.90
C VAL A 135 5.02 -1.01 4.82
N LEU A 136 6.34 -0.84 4.75
CA LEU A 136 7.02 0.22 5.49
C LEU A 136 6.54 1.59 5.04
N ARG A 137 6.47 1.83 3.73
CA ARG A 137 6.04 3.11 3.15
C ARG A 137 4.60 3.46 3.52
N SER A 138 3.69 2.49 3.56
CA SER A 138 2.32 2.71 4.03
C SER A 138 2.27 3.01 5.53
N SER A 139 3.11 2.36 6.33
CA SER A 139 3.22 2.61 7.79
C SER A 139 3.74 4.01 8.10
N TYR A 140 4.77 4.48 7.40
CA TYR A 140 5.29 5.84 7.54
C TYR A 140 4.27 6.91 7.13
N SER A 141 3.48 6.66 6.06
CA SER A 141 2.43 7.59 5.65
C SER A 141 1.32 7.74 6.70
N ALA A 142 1.04 6.70 7.49
CA ALA A 142 0.09 6.76 8.59
C ALA A 142 0.67 7.48 9.82
N HIS A 143 1.98 7.35 10.06
CA HIS A 143 2.68 8.02 11.16
C HIS A 143 2.74 9.54 10.97
N TRP A 144 3.09 10.01 9.76
CA TRP A 144 3.10 11.45 9.44
C TRP A 144 1.72 12.10 9.52
N ARG A 145 0.64 11.34 9.28
CA ARG A 145 -0.74 11.80 9.44
C ARG A 145 -1.20 11.98 10.90
N ARG A 146 -0.45 11.48 11.88
CA ARG A 146 -0.75 11.70 13.32
C ARG A 146 -0.10 12.94 13.91
N MET A 147 0.88 13.54 13.21
CA MET A 147 1.64 14.70 13.69
C MET A 147 1.14 16.03 13.12
N LEU A 148 0.30 16.01 12.08
CA LEU A 148 -0.47 17.16 11.60
C LEU A 148 -1.84 17.13 12.28
#